data_AF-W3RI00-F1
#
_entry.id   AF-W3RI00-F1
#
_cell.length_a   1.000
_cell.length_b   1.000
_cell.length_c   1.000
_cell.angle_alpha   90.00
_cell.angle_beta   90.00
_cell.angle_gamma   90.00
#
_symmetry.space_group_name_H-M   'P 1'
#
loop_
_entity.id
_entity.type
_entity.pdbx_description
1 polymer ?
#
loop_
_entity_poly.entity_id
_entity_poly.type
_entity_poly.pdbx_seq_one_letter_code
_entity_poly.pdbx_strand_id
1 'polypeptide(L)' 'MSMDFSKAQWCKAGDVDREYALFELIYEDVILLDVGYSDDGVFEIAFDEGIANKITDWDSFSRVIEYGRRLADADK' A
#
# COMPACT_ATOMS: atom_id res chain seq x y z
N MET A 1 0.56 18.95 -9.62
CA MET A 1 -0.86 18.57 -9.51
C MET A 1 -0.97 17.64 -8.31
N SER A 2 -2.03 17.78 -7.49
CA SER A 2 -2.24 16.87 -6.35
C SER A 2 -2.58 15.49 -6.88
N MET A 3 -2.01 14.44 -6.29
CA MET A 3 -2.34 13.07 -6.64
C MET A 3 -3.76 12.74 -6.17
N ASP A 4 -4.58 12.19 -7.07
CA ASP A 4 -5.92 11.70 -6.79
C ASP A 4 -5.90 10.16 -6.71
N PHE A 5 -6.23 9.60 -5.55
CA PHE A 5 -6.24 8.14 -5.35
C PHE A 5 -7.51 7.45 -5.82
N SER A 6 -8.46 8.14 -6.46
CA SER A 6 -9.71 7.54 -6.96
C SER A 6 -9.47 6.40 -7.98
N LYS A 7 -8.31 6.41 -8.66
CA LYS A 7 -7.88 5.35 -9.59
C LYS A 7 -6.93 4.33 -8.97
N ALA A 8 -6.54 4.51 -7.70
CA ALA A 8 -5.62 3.60 -7.06
C ALA A 8 -6.33 2.29 -6.69
N GLN A 9 -5.61 1.18 -6.81
CA GLN A 9 -6.13 -0.16 -6.56
C GLN A 9 -5.14 -0.91 -5.68
N TRP A 10 -5.68 -1.74 -4.79
CA TRP A 10 -4.87 -2.65 -4.00
C TRP A 10 -4.86 -4.04 -4.63
N CYS A 11 -3.68 -4.61 -4.74
CA CYS A 11 -3.47 -5.96 -5.21
C CYS A 11 -2.64 -6.72 -4.18
N LYS A 12 -2.91 -8.02 -3.99
CA LYS A 12 -2.02 -8.88 -3.21
C LYS A 12 -0.76 -9.14 -4.05
N ALA A 13 0.41 -8.84 -3.51
CA ALA A 13 1.68 -9.10 -4.17
C ALA A 13 1.80 -10.61 -4.44
N GLY A 14 2.20 -10.97 -5.66
CA GLY A 14 2.44 -12.37 -6.01
C GLY A 14 3.81 -12.83 -5.50
N ASP A 15 3.88 -14.08 -5.02
CA ASP A 15 5.13 -14.84 -4.85
C ASP A 15 6.18 -14.17 -3.94
N VAL A 16 5.75 -13.79 -2.73
CA VAL A 16 6.65 -13.31 -1.68
C VAL A 16 6.83 -14.44 -0.65
N ASP A 17 8.07 -14.88 -0.44
CA ASP A 17 8.43 -15.88 0.60
C ASP A 17 8.36 -15.24 2.00
N ARG A 18 7.13 -14.97 2.45
CA ARG A 18 6.79 -14.37 3.75
C ARG A 18 5.62 -15.10 4.39
N GLU A 19 5.57 -15.07 5.72
CA GLU A 19 4.46 -15.64 6.50
C GLU A 19 3.14 -14.89 6.25
N TYR A 20 3.20 -13.56 6.14
CA TYR A 20 2.07 -12.70 5.82
C TYR A 20 2.18 -12.11 4.42
N ALA A 21 1.06 -12.01 3.72
CA ALA A 21 1.03 -11.40 2.40
C ALA A 21 1.37 -9.90 2.43
N LEU A 22 2.01 -9.46 1.36
CA LEU A 22 2.12 -8.06 1.01
C LEU A 22 0.98 -7.63 0.10
N PHE A 23 0.58 -6.38 0.24
CA PHE A 23 -0.40 -5.72 -0.61
C PHE A 23 0.24 -4.49 -1.22
N GLU A 24 0.08 -4.33 -2.53
CA GLU A 24 0.66 -3.25 -3.33
C GLU A 24 -0.43 -2.25 -3.67
N LEU A 25 -0.13 -0.96 -3.50
CA LEU A 25 -0.98 0.12 -3.98
C LEU A 25 -0.53 0.52 -5.39
N ILE A 26 -1.38 0.24 -6.38
CA ILE A 26 -1.11 0.50 -7.80
C ILE A 26 -1.93 1.73 -8.24
N TYR A 27 -1.29 2.66 -8.95
CA TYR A 27 -1.95 3.80 -9.59
C TYR A 27 -1.44 3.95 -11.02
N GLU A 28 -2.35 3.87 -12.00
CA GLU A 28 -2.00 3.97 -13.43
C GLU A 28 -0.84 3.02 -13.82
N ASP A 29 -0.97 1.75 -13.41
CA ASP A 29 0.01 0.66 -13.61
C ASP A 29 1.39 0.86 -12.93
N VAL A 30 1.48 1.80 -11.98
CA VAL A 30 2.69 2.07 -11.19
C VAL A 30 2.45 1.72 -9.72
N ILE A 31 3.31 0.90 -9.13
CA ILE A 31 3.32 0.63 -7.69
C ILE A 31 3.77 1.90 -6.96
N LEU A 32 3.06 2.27 -5.91
CA LEU A 32 3.37 3.46 -5.10
C LEU A 32 3.96 3.09 -3.75
N LEU A 33 3.43 2.04 -3.14
CA LEU A 33 3.84 1.54 -1.84
C LEU A 33 3.30 0.13 -1.64
N ASP A 34 3.93 -0.57 -0.72
CA ASP A 34 3.53 -1.88 -0.25
C ASP A 34 3.21 -1.81 1.24
N VAL A 35 2.26 -2.65 1.67
CA VAL A 35 1.91 -2.80 3.08
C VAL A 35 1.78 -4.28 3.44
N GLY A 36 2.04 -4.59 4.70
CA GLY A 36 1.83 -5.92 5.23
C GLY A 36 2.29 -6.03 6.68
N TYR A 37 2.20 -7.24 7.22
CA TYR A 37 2.71 -7.53 8.55
C TYR A 37 4.11 -8.17 8.47
N SER A 38 5.00 -7.77 9.37
CA SER A 38 6.21 -8.53 9.67
C SER A 38 5.88 -9.80 10.47
N ASP A 39 6.85 -10.70 10.56
CA ASP A 39 6.73 -11.94 11.34
C ASP A 39 6.53 -11.64 12.85
N ASP A 40 6.94 -10.46 13.32
CA ASP A 40 6.68 -9.98 14.68
C ASP A 40 5.26 -9.37 14.85
N GLY A 41 4.43 -9.40 13.80
CA GLY A 41 3.08 -8.88 13.79
C GLY A 41 2.98 -7.35 13.79
N VAL A 42 4.04 -6.67 13.35
CA VAL A 42 4.08 -5.20 13.19
C VAL A 42 3.60 -4.83 11.78
N PHE A 43 2.73 -3.83 11.67
CA PHE A 43 2.28 -3.32 10.38
C PHE A 43 3.36 -2.42 9.77
N GLU A 44 3.81 -2.77 8.57
CA GLU A 44 4.89 -2.11 7.85
C GLU A 44 4.37 -1.47 6.57
N ILE A 45 5.03 -0.37 6.17
CA ILE A 45 4.77 0.33 4.92
C ILE A 45 6.12 0.56 4.24
N ALA A 46 6.26 0.11 2.99
CA ALA A 46 7.41 0.39 2.13
C ALA A 46 6.97 1.31 1.00
N PHE A 47 7.73 2.38 0.72
CA PHE A 47 7.42 3.32 -0.36
C PHE A 47 8.22 2.96 -1.61
N ASP A 48 7.57 2.92 -2.76
CA ASP A 48 8.22 2.68 -4.05
C ASP A 48 8.65 4.00 -4.73
N GLU A 49 9.56 3.93 -5.70
CA GLU A 49 9.95 5.10 -6.52
C GLU A 49 8.74 5.76 -7.20
N GLY A 50 7.69 4.98 -7.50
CA GLY A 50 6.45 5.46 -8.10
C GLY A 50 5.73 6.55 -7.30
N ILE A 51 5.99 6.70 -6.00
CA ILE A 51 5.42 7.77 -5.16
C ILE A 51 6.34 9.00 -5.00
N ALA A 52 7.61 8.89 -5.41
CA ALA A 52 8.60 9.94 -5.19
C ALA A 52 8.16 11.28 -5.80
N ASN A 53 8.32 12.36 -5.03
CA ASN A 53 7.94 13.73 -5.41
C ASN A 53 6.44 13.93 -5.74
N LYS A 54 5.57 12.95 -5.46
CA LYS A 54 4.11 13.13 -5.58
C LYS A 54 3.58 13.80 -4.33
N ILE A 55 2.92 14.95 -4.52
CA ILE A 55 2.28 15.70 -3.44
C ILE A 55 0.79 15.33 -3.46
N THR A 56 0.26 15.02 -2.28
CA THR A 56 -1.15 14.69 -2.07
C THR A 56 -1.61 15.28 -0.73
N ASP A 57 -2.91 15.30 -0.50
CA ASP A 57 -3.46 15.70 0.78
C ASP A 57 -3.40 14.54 1.79
N TRP A 58 -3.21 14.89 3.06
CA TRP A 58 -3.07 13.93 4.15
C TRP A 58 -4.32 13.06 4.35
N ASP A 59 -5.51 13.65 4.23
CA ASP A 59 -6.75 12.95 4.54
C ASP A 59 -7.06 11.86 3.51
N SER A 60 -6.81 12.13 2.23
CA SER A 60 -6.90 11.13 1.16
C SER A 60 -5.84 10.05 1.34
N PHE A 61 -4.59 10.43 1.59
CA PHE A 61 -3.50 9.47 1.75
C PHE A 61 -3.70 8.55 2.95
N SER A 62 -4.11 9.10 4.09
CA SER A 62 -4.36 8.34 5.31
C SER A 62 -5.51 7.33 5.12
N ARG A 63 -6.58 7.69 4.41
CA ARG A 63 -7.67 6.75 4.08
C ARG A 63 -7.20 5.59 3.20
N VAL A 64 -6.29 5.85 2.26
CA VAL A 64 -5.74 4.82 1.38
C VAL A 64 -4.89 3.84 2.16
N ILE A 65 -4.00 4.32 3.02
CA ILE A 65 -3.19 3.47 3.92
C ILE A 65 -4.09 2.66 4.86
N GLU A 66 -5.10 3.28 5.47
CA GLU A 66 -6.04 2.60 6.37
C GLU A 66 -6.80 1.47 5.66
N TYR A 67 -7.15 1.64 4.39
CA TYR A 67 -7.74 0.56 3.60
C TYR A 67 -6.75 -0.58 3.36
N GLY A 68 -5.51 -0.27 2.99
CA GLY A 68 -4.43 -1.26 2.86
C GLY A 68 -4.19 -2.04 4.16
N ARG A 69 -4.18 -1.36 5.31
CA ARG A 69 -4.07 -2.02 6.62
C ARG A 69 -5.20 -3.02 6.86
N ARG A 70 -6.44 -2.67 6.52
CA ARG A 70 -7.59 -3.59 6.67
C ARG A 70 -7.47 -4.83 5.78
N LEU A 71 -6.84 -4.72 4.61
CA LEU A 71 -6.55 -5.88 3.77
C LEU A 71 -5.52 -6.79 4.44
N ALA A 72 -4.43 -6.21 4.96
CA ALA A 72 -3.42 -6.94 5.70
C ALA A 72 -3.98 -7.59 6.98
N ASP A 73 -4.87 -6.90 7.69
CA ASP A 73 -5.57 -7.42 8.88
C ASP A 73 -6.45 -8.64 8.57
N ALA A 74 -7.03 -8.70 7.36
CA ALA A 74 -7.90 -9.80 6.95
C ALA A 74 -7.14 -11.04 6.47
N ASP A 75 -5.87 -10.89 6.11
CA ASP A 75 -4.97 -11.98 5.68
C ASP A 75 -4.15 -12.57 6.84
N LYS A 76 -4.02 -11.82 7.94
CA LYS A 76 -3.36 -12.22 9.18
C LYS A 76 -4.11 -13.32 9.95
#